data_AF-A0A9Q2UGP5-F1
#
_entry.id   AF-A0A9Q2UGP5-F1
#
_cell.length_a   1.000
_cell.length_b   1.000
_cell.length_c   1.000
_cell.angle_alpha   90.00
_cell.angle_beta   90.00
_cell.angle_gamma   90.00
#
_symmetry.space_group_name_H-M   'P 1'
#
loop_
_entity.id
_entity.type
_entity.pdbx_description
1 polymer ?
#
loop_
_entity_poly.entity_id
_entity_poly.type
_entity_poly.pdbx_seq_one_letter_code
_entity_poly.pdbx_strand_id
1 'polypeptide(L)'
;TSNRRHLMPRDMIDNERSSAIHTDESVEEKISLSDRFGLWIGFHNISQEVYINIIKSYCNHYKIDYSNEELNDSIKWSIQRGNRTGRSAWQYIIELASKKNLKINF
;
A
#
# COMPACT_ATOMS: atom_id res chain seq x y z
N THR A 1 -3.58 2.43 -11.62
CA THR A 1 -4.84 2.80 -12.31
C THR A 1 -6.00 2.11 -11.60
N SER A 2 -7.16 2.77 -11.45
CA SER A 2 -8.39 2.22 -10.85
C SER A 2 -8.53 2.18 -9.31
N ASN A 3 -8.26 3.29 -8.60
CA ASN A 3 -8.81 3.51 -7.24
C ASN A 3 -9.83 4.67 -7.18
N ARG A 4 -9.76 5.62 -8.13
CA ARG A 4 -10.68 6.77 -8.24
C ARG A 4 -12.13 6.35 -8.55
N ARG A 5 -12.33 5.19 -9.20
CA ARG A 5 -13.66 4.73 -9.67
C ARG A 5 -14.54 4.14 -8.56
N HIS A 6 -13.98 3.80 -7.40
CA HIS A 6 -14.71 3.18 -6.28
C HIS A 6 -15.06 4.16 -5.14
N LEU A 7 -14.66 5.43 -5.25
CA LEU A 7 -14.85 6.47 -4.23
C LEU A 7 -15.94 7.49 -4.57
N MET A 8 -16.63 7.34 -5.71
CA MET A 8 -17.75 8.20 -6.10
C MET A 8 -19.05 7.38 -5.97
N PRO A 9 -19.84 7.58 -4.90
CA PRO A 9 -21.19 7.05 -4.83
C PRO A 9 -22.00 7.68 -5.97
N ARG A 10 -22.60 6.84 -6.82
CA ARG A 10 -23.64 7.28 -7.74
C ARG A 10 -24.96 7.12 -7.01
N ASP A 11 -25.37 8.16 -6.29
CA ASP A 11 -26.77 8.37 -5.96
C ASP A 11 -27.15 9.77 -6.46
N MET A 12 -28.33 9.87 -7.06
CA MET A 12 -28.89 11.02 -7.81
C MET A 12 -28.53 11.08 -9.30
N ILE A 13 -28.69 9.95 -9.99
CA ILE A 13 -29.31 10.00 -11.32
C ILE A 13 -30.82 10.22 -11.04
N ASP A 14 -31.37 11.38 -11.46
CA ASP A 14 -32.76 11.60 -11.87
C ASP A 14 -33.56 12.77 -11.28
N ASN A 15 -33.08 13.55 -10.32
CA ASN A 15 -33.79 14.78 -9.93
C ASN A 15 -32.95 16.03 -10.17
N GLU A 16 -33.50 16.92 -10.99
CA GLU A 16 -33.11 18.33 -11.22
C GLU A 16 -32.32 18.63 -12.51
N ARG A 17 -33.07 18.61 -13.62
CA ARG A 17 -32.75 19.27 -14.90
C ARG A 17 -32.69 20.81 -14.82
N SER A 18 -32.28 21.44 -13.70
CA SER A 18 -32.63 22.86 -13.47
C SER A 18 -31.53 23.79 -12.95
N SER A 19 -30.28 23.37 -12.81
CA SER A 19 -29.20 24.34 -12.51
C SER A 19 -27.85 23.83 -13.01
N ALA A 20 -27.63 23.96 -14.32
CA ALA A 20 -26.36 23.70 -14.99
C ALA A 20 -25.35 24.84 -14.78
N ILE A 21 -25.17 25.27 -13.54
CA ILE A 21 -24.21 26.30 -13.13
C ILE A 21 -23.61 25.75 -11.82
N HIS A 22 -22.28 25.84 -11.63
CA HIS A 22 -21.56 25.49 -10.38
C HIS A 22 -21.01 24.05 -10.21
N THR A 23 -20.83 23.27 -11.29
CA THR A 23 -19.98 22.05 -11.17
C THR A 23 -18.49 22.37 -11.03
N ASP A 24 -18.03 23.49 -11.60
CA ASP A 24 -16.61 23.88 -11.59
C ASP A 24 -16.19 24.57 -10.28
N GLU A 25 -17.04 25.41 -9.69
CA GLU A 25 -16.80 26.04 -8.37
C GLU A 25 -16.63 24.99 -7.26
N SER A 26 -17.41 23.91 -7.31
CA SER A 26 -17.32 22.81 -6.33
C SER A 26 -16.01 22.01 -6.44
N VAL A 27 -15.32 22.07 -7.58
CA VAL A 27 -14.01 21.43 -7.81
C VAL A 27 -12.89 22.38 -7.38
N GLU A 28 -12.99 23.67 -7.71
CA GLU A 28 -12.05 24.70 -7.26
C GLU A 28 -12.01 24.86 -5.74
N GLU A 29 -13.16 24.81 -5.04
CA GLU A 29 -13.17 24.84 -3.57
C GLU A 29 -12.47 23.63 -2.94
N LYS A 30 -12.60 22.42 -3.53
CA LYS A 30 -11.91 21.21 -3.03
C LYS A 30 -10.41 21.26 -3.29
N ILE A 31 -9.99 21.83 -4.41
CA ILE A 31 -8.57 22.08 -4.71
C ILE A 31 -8.01 23.13 -3.76
N SER A 32 -8.75 24.21 -3.51
CA SER A 32 -8.41 25.26 -2.54
C SER A 32 -8.27 24.73 -1.10
N LEU A 33 -9.17 23.85 -0.67
CA LEU A 33 -9.10 23.19 0.65
C LEU A 33 -7.89 22.25 0.77
N SER A 34 -7.60 21.48 -0.27
CA SER A 34 -6.40 20.63 -0.31
C SER A 34 -5.11 21.43 -0.39
N ASP A 35 -5.11 22.65 -0.91
CA ASP A 35 -3.93 23.53 -0.95
C ASP A 35 -3.72 24.27 0.38
N ARG A 36 -4.81 24.64 1.08
CA ARG A 36 -4.76 25.28 2.41
C ARG A 36 -4.49 24.31 3.56
N PHE A 37 -4.90 23.05 3.44
CA PHE A 37 -4.82 22.05 4.51
C PHE A 37 -4.14 20.74 4.11
N GLY A 38 -3.64 20.62 2.89
CA GLY A 38 -3.01 19.39 2.40
C GLY A 38 -1.61 19.21 2.95
N LEU A 39 -1.49 18.44 4.02
CA LEU A 39 -0.21 17.84 4.40
C LEU A 39 0.17 16.79 3.35
N TRP A 40 1.24 17.06 2.59
CA TRP A 40 1.80 16.10 1.66
C TRP A 40 2.80 15.19 2.40
N ILE A 41 2.38 13.95 2.69
CA ILE A 41 3.30 12.93 3.18
C ILE A 41 3.94 12.23 1.98
N GLY A 42 5.21 12.55 1.75
CA GLY A 42 6.05 11.83 0.81
C GLY A 42 6.39 10.43 1.33
N PHE A 43 6.31 9.42 0.46
CA PHE A 43 6.81 8.09 0.76
C PHE A 43 8.18 7.91 0.13
N HIS A 44 9.19 7.69 0.97
CA HIS A 44 10.55 7.43 0.50
C HIS A 44 10.74 5.95 0.18
N ASN A 45 11.51 5.67 -0.89
CA ASN A 45 11.91 4.31 -1.21
C ASN A 45 12.76 3.73 -0.07
N ILE A 46 12.48 2.48 0.29
CA ILE A 46 13.19 1.78 1.35
C ILE A 46 14.48 1.18 0.76
N SER A 47 15.60 1.32 1.46
CA SER A 47 16.85 0.68 1.07
C SER A 47 16.76 -0.85 1.20
N GLN A 48 17.62 -1.58 0.51
CA GLN A 48 17.65 -3.05 0.64
C GLN A 48 17.93 -3.50 2.07
N GLU A 49 18.82 -2.81 2.78
CA GLU A 49 19.17 -3.12 4.16
C GLU A 49 17.96 -2.97 5.09
N VAL A 50 17.23 -1.85 4.97
CA VAL A 50 16.00 -1.63 5.76
C VAL A 50 14.94 -2.69 5.41
N TYR A 51 14.81 -3.06 4.14
CA TYR A 51 13.92 -4.14 3.72
C TYR A 51 14.29 -5.48 4.38
N ILE A 52 15.57 -5.87 4.39
CA ILE A 52 16.05 -7.08 5.07
C ILE A 52 15.77 -7.00 6.57
N ASN A 53 15.95 -5.83 7.19
CA ASN A 53 15.66 -5.64 8.61
C ASN A 53 14.17 -5.81 8.92
N ILE A 54 13.27 -5.36 8.03
CA ILE A 54 11.83 -5.61 8.15
C ILE A 54 11.55 -7.12 8.10
N ILE A 55 12.15 -7.85 7.16
CA ILE A 55 12.00 -9.32 7.07
C ILE A 55 12.46 -9.99 8.36
N LYS A 56 13.67 -9.68 8.84
CA LYS A 56 14.21 -10.23 10.09
C LYS A 56 13.31 -9.91 11.28
N SER A 57 12.78 -8.69 11.36
CA SER A 57 11.85 -8.28 12.43
C SER A 57 10.58 -9.13 12.43
N TYR A 58 9.99 -9.38 11.26
CA TYR A 58 8.83 -10.27 11.16
C TYR A 58 9.16 -11.72 11.53
N CYS A 59 10.29 -12.24 11.04
CA CYS A 59 10.72 -13.58 11.39
C CYS A 59 10.92 -13.72 12.90
N ASN A 60 11.56 -12.75 13.55
CA ASN A 60 11.76 -12.75 14.99
C ASN A 60 10.42 -12.66 15.75
N HIS A 61 9.51 -11.78 15.31
CA HIS A 61 8.20 -11.62 15.94
C HIS A 61 7.36 -12.90 15.88
N TYR A 62 7.33 -13.56 14.72
CA TYR A 62 6.56 -14.79 14.50
C TYR A 62 7.34 -16.07 14.77
N LYS A 63 8.57 -15.97 15.28
CA LYS A 63 9.48 -17.10 15.57
C LYS A 63 9.67 -18.02 14.36
N ILE A 64 9.83 -17.42 13.18
CA ILE A 64 10.12 -18.12 11.94
C ILE A 64 11.65 -18.20 11.79
N ASP A 65 12.20 -19.40 11.82
CA ASP A 65 13.62 -19.61 11.53
C ASP A 65 13.91 -19.24 10.08
N TYR A 66 14.99 -18.48 9.86
CA TYR A 66 15.41 -18.05 8.53
C TYR A 66 16.88 -18.36 8.25
N SER A 67 17.19 -18.71 7.00
CA SER A 67 18.56 -18.87 6.51
C SER A 67 19.03 -17.63 5.73
N ASN A 68 20.35 -17.51 5.49
CA ASN A 68 20.88 -16.48 4.60
C ASN A 68 20.35 -16.61 3.17
N GLU A 69 20.03 -17.83 2.73
CA GLU A 69 19.44 -18.09 1.43
C GLU A 69 18.02 -17.52 1.35
N GLU A 70 17.21 -17.69 2.40
CA GLU A 70 15.87 -17.11 2.47
C GLU A 70 15.92 -15.58 2.52
N LEU A 71 16.90 -14.98 3.21
CA LEU A 71 17.10 -13.54 3.15
C LEU A 71 17.41 -13.06 1.72
N ASN A 72 18.27 -13.78 0.99
CA ASN A 72 18.57 -13.46 -0.40
C ASN A 72 17.35 -13.64 -1.32
N ASP A 73 16.55 -14.68 -1.10
CA ASP A 73 15.32 -14.92 -1.83
C ASP A 73 14.26 -13.86 -1.55
N SER A 74 14.22 -13.29 -0.34
CA SER A 74 13.34 -12.14 -0.03
C SER A 74 13.67 -10.91 -0.89
N ILE A 75 14.94 -10.72 -1.26
CA ILE A 75 15.38 -9.65 -2.14
C ILE A 75 14.91 -9.92 -3.57
N LYS A 76 15.12 -11.16 -4.07
CA LYS A 76 14.63 -11.56 -5.40
C LYS A 76 13.11 -11.40 -5.50
N TRP A 77 12.38 -11.78 -4.45
CA TRP A 77 10.93 -11.61 -4.36
C TRP A 77 10.51 -10.14 -4.49
N SER A 78 11.21 -9.22 -3.82
CA SER A 78 10.95 -7.78 -3.91
C SER A 78 11.17 -7.24 -5.33
N ILE A 79 12.19 -7.75 -6.03
CA ILE A 79 12.52 -7.35 -7.41
C ILE A 79 11.44 -7.85 -8.38
N GLN A 80 11.00 -9.11 -8.24
CA GLN A 80 9.93 -9.68 -9.06
C GLN A 80 8.60 -8.94 -8.90
N ARG A 81 8.29 -8.48 -7.68
CA ARG A 81 7.09 -7.68 -7.38
C ARG A 81 7.22 -6.20 -7.78
N GLY A 82 8.42 -5.77 -8.18
CA GLY A 82 8.71 -4.42 -8.66
C GLY A 82 8.85 -3.35 -7.57
N ASN A 83 8.82 -3.71 -6.28
CA ASN A 83 9.04 -2.75 -5.20
C ASN A 83 9.52 -3.37 -3.85
N ARG A 84 10.29 -2.58 -3.12
CA ARG A 84 10.68 -2.84 -1.72
C ARG A 84 9.77 -2.02 -0.82
N THR A 85 8.74 -2.67 -0.29
CA THR A 85 7.76 -2.04 0.60
C THR A 85 7.48 -2.96 1.77
N GLY A 86 6.95 -2.40 2.86
CA GLY A 86 6.47 -3.22 3.99
C GLY A 86 5.41 -4.25 3.55
N ARG A 87 4.60 -3.92 2.53
CA ARG A 87 3.62 -4.85 1.96
C ARG A 87 4.27 -6.02 1.24
N SER A 88 5.27 -5.79 0.38
CA SER A 88 5.96 -6.89 -0.31
C SER A 88 6.74 -7.77 0.68
N ALA A 89 7.29 -7.17 1.75
CA ALA A 89 7.90 -7.91 2.85
C ALA A 89 6.90 -8.81 3.57
N TRP A 90 5.71 -8.31 3.93
CA TRP A 90 4.66 -9.10 4.56
C TRP A 90 4.19 -10.27 3.69
N GLN A 91 4.03 -10.03 2.38
CA GLN A 91 3.68 -11.09 1.43
C GLN A 91 4.74 -12.19 1.37
N TYR A 92 6.03 -11.82 1.42
CA TYR A 92 7.11 -12.79 1.49
C TYR A 92 7.08 -13.60 2.80
N ILE A 93 6.76 -12.97 3.93
CA ILE A 93 6.65 -13.66 5.23
C ILE A 93 5.52 -14.70 5.23
N ILE A 94 4.37 -14.37 4.64
CA ILE A 94 3.26 -15.34 4.46
C ILE A 94 3.73 -16.52 3.59
N GLU A 95 4.38 -16.23 2.46
CA GLU A 95 4.92 -17.26 1.57
C GLU A 95 5.94 -18.16 2.29
N LEU A 96 6.86 -17.56 3.05
CA LEU A 96 7.89 -18.25 3.81
C LEU A 96 7.28 -19.16 4.88
N ALA A 97 6.32 -18.65 5.64
CA ALA A 97 5.61 -19.45 6.63
C ALA A 97 4.82 -20.59 5.99
N SER A 98 4.18 -20.34 4.84
CA SER A 98 3.48 -21.38 4.09
C SER A 98 4.43 -22.49 3.64
N LYS A 99 5.63 -22.15 3.13
CA LYS A 99 6.66 -23.14 2.75
C LYS A 99 7.16 -23.96 3.93
N LYS A 100 7.25 -23.35 5.11
CA LYS A 100 7.64 -24.01 6.37
C LYS A 100 6.47 -24.67 7.11
N ASN A 101 5.27 -24.64 6.53
CA ASN A 101 4.05 -25.16 7.13
C ASN A 101 3.76 -24.58 8.54
N LEU A 102 4.07 -23.29 8.72
CA LEU A 102 3.86 -22.53 9.94
C LEU A 102 2.56 -21.73 9.86
N LYS A 103 1.75 -21.78 10.92
CA LYS A 103 0.55 -20.94 11.05
C LYS A 103 0.90 -19.62 11.72
N ILE A 104 0.76 -18.53 10.97
CA ILE A 104 0.88 -17.16 11.52
C ILE A 104 -0.49 -16.73 12.05
N ASN A 105 -0.53 -16.26 13.30
CA ASN A 105 -1.71 -15.60 13.88
C ASN A 105 -1.47 -14.08 13.85
N PHE A 106 -2.44 -13.33 13.35
CA PHE A 106 -2.42 -11.88 13.22
C PHE A 106 -3.56 -11.25 14.02
#